data_AF-A0A7W3NGB8-F1
#
_entry.id   AF-A0A7W3NGB8-F1
#
_cell.length_a   1.000
_cell.length_b   1.000
_cell.length_c   1.000
_cell.angle_alpha   90.00
_cell.angle_beta   90.00
_cell.angle_gamma   90.00
#
_symmetry.space_group_name_H-M   'P 1'
#
loop_
_entity.id
_entity.type
_entity.pdbx_description
1 polymer ?
#
loop_
_entity_poly.entity_id
_entity_poly.type
_entity_poly.pdbx_seq_one_letter_code
_entity_poly.pdbx_strand_id
1 'polypeptide(L)'
;MKIVTLMENEVSSLKRLYGDIYFEDIQLIDKFFVKGALDRFNRILTEEEAEELLTNKYQNKLDEINYINCFHKIFELCGKQQVYVHCADIFHSSLTSYKRILSMEKYRYILLLKQAIKGEFIRTDDSKVLEFLFRLSLDTSSFSNFFFPSISTVIIGNYDMSLPIFCKDNQTMTRLENIAHISGLYIRR
;
A
#
# COMPACT_ATOMS: atom_id res chain seq x y z
N MET A 1 -2.35 -5.21 -19.22
CA MET A 1 -2.87 -5.32 -17.84
C MET A 1 -3.04 -6.80 -17.52
N LYS A 2 -2.14 -7.36 -16.72
CA LYS A 2 -2.19 -8.76 -16.31
C LYS A 2 -2.66 -8.84 -14.86
N ILE A 3 -3.94 -9.12 -14.64
CA ILE A 3 -4.57 -9.19 -13.33
C ILE A 3 -5.27 -10.53 -13.22
N VAL A 4 -5.07 -11.22 -12.10
CA VAL A 4 -5.77 -12.45 -11.75
C VAL A 4 -6.53 -12.20 -10.46
N THR A 5 -7.84 -12.45 -10.46
CA THR A 5 -8.64 -12.43 -9.22
C THR A 5 -8.31 -13.69 -8.42
N LEU A 6 -8.07 -13.57 -7.11
CA LEU A 6 -7.74 -14.71 -6.28
C LEU A 6 -8.95 -15.62 -6.04
N MET A 7 -8.67 -16.91 -5.96
CA MET A 7 -9.61 -17.90 -5.46
C MET A 7 -9.60 -17.94 -3.92
N GLU A 8 -10.66 -18.46 -3.31
CA GLU A 8 -10.83 -18.49 -1.84
C GLU A 8 -9.69 -19.20 -1.09
N ASN A 9 -9.09 -20.23 -1.69
CA ASN A 9 -7.94 -20.95 -1.16
C ASN A 9 -6.65 -20.09 -1.14
N GLU A 10 -6.41 -19.27 -2.16
CA GLU A 10 -5.30 -18.32 -2.21
C GLU A 10 -5.49 -17.23 -1.15
N VAL A 11 -6.72 -16.69 -1.02
CA VAL A 11 -7.06 -15.70 0.03
C VAL A 11 -6.83 -16.30 1.42
N SER A 12 -7.31 -17.52 1.66
CA SER A 12 -7.10 -18.24 2.92
C SER A 12 -5.61 -18.46 3.23
N SER A 13 -4.79 -18.71 2.21
CA SER A 13 -3.35 -18.87 2.37
C SER A 13 -2.67 -17.56 2.78
N LEU A 14 -3.06 -16.44 2.16
CA LEU A 14 -2.60 -15.11 2.57
C LEU A 14 -2.97 -14.78 4.02
N LYS A 15 -4.23 -15.05 4.42
CA LYS A 15 -4.70 -14.87 5.80
C LYS A 15 -3.90 -15.70 6.80
N ARG A 16 -3.46 -16.92 6.45
CA ARG A 16 -2.59 -17.72 7.32
C ARG A 16 -1.18 -17.17 7.44
N LEU A 17 -0.60 -16.69 6.34
CA LEU A 17 0.77 -16.17 6.33
C LEU A 17 0.90 -14.86 7.11
N TYR A 18 -0.12 -14.02 6.96
CA TYR A 18 -0.06 -12.66 7.43
C TYR A 18 -1.03 -12.31 8.57
N GLY A 19 -1.91 -13.23 8.96
CA GLY A 19 -3.02 -12.97 9.87
C GLY A 19 -4.21 -12.32 9.15
N ASP A 20 -5.31 -12.10 9.88
CA ASP A 20 -6.38 -11.24 9.41
C ASP A 20 -5.88 -9.79 9.48
N ILE A 21 -5.13 -9.35 8.47
CA ILE A 21 -4.63 -7.96 8.36
C ILE A 21 -5.77 -6.95 8.12
N TYR A 22 -7.01 -7.40 8.21
CA TYR A 22 -8.15 -6.55 8.52
C TYR A 22 -8.09 -6.13 9.99
N PHE A 23 -7.05 -5.36 10.36
CA PHE A 23 -6.96 -4.36 11.45
C PHE A 23 -7.78 -4.47 12.75
N GLU A 24 -8.23 -5.65 13.18
CA GLU A 24 -8.98 -5.78 14.42
C GLU A 24 -8.11 -6.29 15.57
N ASP A 25 -6.93 -6.87 15.28
CA ASP A 25 -6.10 -7.52 16.31
C ASP A 25 -4.61 -7.12 16.27
N ILE A 26 -4.33 -5.87 16.64
CA ILE A 26 -2.98 -5.27 16.74
C ILE A 26 -2.04 -6.13 17.62
N GLN A 27 -2.57 -6.85 18.61
CA GLN A 27 -1.78 -7.67 19.53
C GLN A 27 -1.09 -8.87 18.85
N LEU A 28 -1.72 -9.46 17.83
CA LEU A 28 -1.13 -10.54 17.04
C LEU A 28 -0.02 -10.01 16.12
N ILE A 29 -0.21 -8.81 15.58
CA ILE A 29 0.79 -8.16 14.71
C ILE A 29 2.11 -7.94 15.46
N ASP A 30 2.03 -7.40 16.68
CA ASP A 30 3.22 -7.10 17.51
C ASP A 30 4.02 -8.34 17.91
N LYS A 31 3.40 -9.51 17.95
CA LYS A 31 4.08 -10.77 18.33
C LYS A 31 4.82 -11.42 17.16
N PHE A 32 4.36 -11.21 15.93
CA PHE A 32 4.80 -12.00 14.77
C PHE A 32 5.46 -11.18 13.66
N PHE A 33 5.42 -9.85 13.75
CA PHE A 33 5.97 -8.97 12.73
C PHE A 33 6.83 -7.86 13.34
N VAL A 34 7.90 -7.53 12.63
CA VAL A 34 8.60 -6.26 12.80
C VAL A 34 7.76 -5.20 12.09
N LYS A 35 7.38 -4.16 12.83
CA LYS A 35 6.55 -3.06 12.36
C LYS A 35 7.36 -1.80 12.10
N GLY A 36 6.88 -1.01 11.16
CA GLY A 36 7.30 0.36 10.98
C GLY A 36 6.28 1.15 10.16
N ALA A 37 6.47 2.46 10.10
CA ALA A 37 5.66 3.37 9.30
C ALA A 37 6.56 4.09 8.30
N LEU A 38 6.32 3.86 7.01
CA LEU A 38 6.98 4.59 5.93
C LEU A 38 6.40 6.01 5.86
N ASP A 39 7.28 6.99 5.99
CA ASP A 39 6.92 8.38 6.21
C ASP A 39 8.01 9.29 5.62
N ARG A 40 7.68 10.55 5.34
CA ARG A 40 8.66 11.58 5.01
C ARG A 40 9.38 12.12 6.25
N PHE A 41 8.78 11.96 7.42
CA PHE A 41 9.37 12.38 8.68
C PHE A 41 10.15 11.24 9.33
N ASN A 42 11.37 11.53 9.78
CA ASN A 42 12.23 10.58 10.50
C ASN A 42 11.90 10.47 12.00
N ARG A 43 10.89 11.21 12.48
CA ARG A 43 10.45 11.25 13.86
C ARG A 43 8.93 11.35 13.94
N ILE A 44 8.39 11.11 15.14
CA ILE A 44 7.00 11.42 15.44
C ILE A 44 6.86 12.96 15.48
N LEU A 45 5.80 13.45 14.85
CA LEU A 45 5.44 14.87 14.87
C LEU A 45 4.87 15.26 16.22
N THR A 46 5.02 16.53 16.60
CA THR A 46 4.24 17.08 17.71
C THR A 46 2.77 17.21 17.31
N GLU A 47 1.87 17.33 18.28
CA GLU A 47 0.44 17.54 18.01
C GLU A 47 0.22 18.79 17.16
N GLU A 48 0.91 19.90 17.47
CA GLU A 48 0.86 21.15 16.71
C GLU A 48 1.29 20.96 15.24
N GLU A 49 2.40 20.25 15.01
CA GLU A 49 2.88 19.94 13.65
C GLU A 49 1.89 19.05 12.90
N ALA A 50 1.30 18.06 13.57
CA ALA A 50 0.29 17.20 12.97
C ALA A 50 -0.98 17.98 12.61
N GLU A 51 -1.47 18.85 13.49
CA GLU A 51 -2.63 19.71 13.23
C GLU A 51 -2.40 20.64 12.05
N GLU A 52 -1.25 21.30 11.97
CA GLU A 52 -0.89 22.14 10.82
C GLU A 52 -0.91 21.35 9.51
N LEU A 53 -0.42 20.12 9.52
CA LEU A 53 -0.42 19.27 8.33
C LEU A 53 -1.81 18.81 7.91
N LEU A 54 -2.69 18.52 8.88
CA LEU A 54 -4.09 18.13 8.63
C LEU A 54 -4.89 19.24 7.93
N THR A 55 -4.48 20.51 8.05
CA THR A 55 -5.12 21.61 7.32
C THR A 55 -4.96 21.51 5.80
N ASN A 56 -3.98 20.74 5.32
CA ASN A 56 -3.74 20.52 3.89
C ASN A 56 -3.86 19.04 3.51
N LYS A 57 -5.02 18.66 2.97
CA LYS A 57 -5.31 17.29 2.48
C LYS A 57 -4.39 16.77 1.35
N TYR A 58 -3.46 17.57 0.83
CA TYR A 58 -2.55 17.20 -0.25
C TYR A 58 -1.09 17.03 0.18
N GLN A 59 -0.80 16.96 1.49
CA GLN A 59 0.59 16.85 1.99
C GLN A 59 1.35 15.65 1.41
N ASN A 60 0.72 14.47 1.31
CA ASN A 60 1.34 13.27 0.71
C ASN A 60 1.68 13.45 -0.78
N LYS A 61 0.99 14.37 -1.47
CA LYS A 61 1.23 14.66 -2.88
C LYS A 61 2.53 15.41 -3.11
N LEU A 62 3.02 16.15 -2.11
CA LEU A 62 4.30 16.85 -2.18
C LEU A 62 5.47 15.88 -2.33
N ASP A 63 5.36 14.72 -1.68
CA ASP A 63 6.39 13.69 -1.66
C ASP A 63 6.00 12.45 -2.49
N GLU A 64 4.96 12.56 -3.34
CA GLU A 64 4.44 11.43 -4.13
C GLU A 64 5.55 10.74 -4.91
N ILE A 65 6.46 11.50 -5.53
CA ILE A 65 7.61 10.97 -6.27
C ILE A 65 8.50 10.09 -5.38
N ASN A 66 8.74 10.51 -4.14
CA ASN A 66 9.59 9.78 -3.18
C ASN A 66 8.91 8.46 -2.78
N TYR A 67 7.60 8.50 -2.52
CA TYR A 67 6.81 7.29 -2.23
C TYR A 67 6.77 6.32 -3.40
N ILE A 68 6.54 6.81 -4.62
CA ILE A 68 6.54 5.96 -5.83
C ILE A 68 7.91 5.34 -6.07
N ASN A 69 8.99 6.13 -5.94
CA ASN A 69 10.35 5.62 -6.08
C ASN A 69 10.66 4.54 -5.04
N CYS A 70 10.26 4.76 -3.79
CA CYS A 70 10.41 3.78 -2.71
C CYS A 70 9.65 2.48 -3.05
N PHE A 71 8.37 2.60 -3.43
CA PHE A 71 7.54 1.46 -3.78
C PHE A 71 8.10 0.67 -4.97
N HIS A 72 8.61 1.35 -6.01
CA HIS A 72 9.28 0.71 -7.14
C HIS A 72 10.52 -0.06 -6.71
N LYS A 73 11.38 0.52 -5.87
CA LYS A 73 12.57 -0.18 -5.36
C LYS A 73 12.21 -1.39 -4.49
N ILE A 74 11.13 -1.33 -3.71
CA ILE A 74 10.61 -2.48 -2.97
C ILE A 74 10.14 -3.57 -3.94
N PHE A 75 9.41 -3.21 -4.99
CA PHE A 75 8.97 -4.16 -6.01
C PHE A 75 10.16 -4.77 -6.78
N GLU A 76 11.22 -4.01 -7.03
CA GLU A 76 12.47 -4.50 -7.61
C GLU A 76 13.22 -5.45 -6.68
N LEU A 77 13.30 -5.14 -5.38
CA LEU A 77 13.87 -6.04 -4.35
C LEU A 77 13.16 -7.41 -4.36
N CYS A 78 11.87 -7.43 -4.66
CA CYS A 78 11.07 -8.64 -4.79
C CYS A 78 11.32 -9.43 -6.08
N GLY A 79 12.29 -9.03 -6.91
CA GLY A 79 12.55 -9.65 -8.22
C GLY A 79 11.39 -9.48 -9.21
N LYS A 80 10.55 -8.46 -9.01
CA LYS A 80 9.31 -8.23 -9.77
C LYS A 80 8.38 -9.46 -9.79
N GLN A 81 8.45 -10.25 -8.71
CA GLN A 81 7.53 -11.36 -8.49
C GLN A 81 6.11 -10.84 -8.22
N GLN A 82 5.16 -11.76 -8.26
CA GLN A 82 3.76 -11.41 -8.15
C GLN A 82 3.42 -10.84 -6.77
N VAL A 83 2.75 -9.69 -6.79
CA VAL A 83 2.25 -8.99 -5.62
C VAL A 83 0.76 -9.27 -5.53
N TYR A 84 0.31 -9.55 -4.31
CA TYR A 84 -1.10 -9.69 -4.03
C TYR A 84 -1.60 -8.34 -3.52
N VAL A 85 -2.78 -7.93 -3.99
CA VAL A 85 -3.38 -6.65 -3.60
C VAL A 85 -4.79 -6.89 -3.13
N HIS A 86 -5.08 -6.41 -1.92
CA HIS A 86 -6.43 -6.28 -1.44
C HIS A 86 -6.94 -4.87 -1.80
N CYS A 87 -7.92 -4.80 -2.71
CA CYS A 87 -8.46 -3.56 -3.27
C CYS A 87 -9.98 -3.51 -3.12
N ALA A 88 -10.49 -3.76 -1.90
CA ALA A 88 -11.92 -3.77 -1.57
C ALA A 88 -12.62 -2.47 -1.98
N ASP A 89 -11.99 -1.31 -1.75
CA ASP A 89 -12.56 -0.01 -2.14
C ASP A 89 -12.85 0.05 -3.64
N ILE A 90 -11.93 -0.41 -4.49
CA ILE A 90 -12.13 -0.44 -5.93
C ILE A 90 -13.23 -1.40 -6.31
N PHE A 91 -13.37 -2.52 -5.60
CA PHE A 91 -14.41 -3.50 -5.87
C PHE A 91 -15.80 -2.95 -5.50
N HIS A 92 -15.97 -2.46 -4.27
CA HIS A 92 -17.26 -2.03 -3.71
C HIS A 92 -17.69 -0.61 -4.09
N SER A 93 -16.76 0.32 -4.31
CA SER A 93 -17.10 1.73 -4.54
C SER A 93 -17.83 1.94 -5.87
N SER A 94 -18.81 2.83 -5.87
CA SER A 94 -19.52 3.20 -7.10
C SER A 94 -18.59 3.92 -8.08
N LEU A 95 -18.78 3.72 -9.39
CA LEU A 95 -18.05 4.47 -10.43
C LEU A 95 -18.27 5.98 -10.32
N THR A 96 -19.46 6.39 -9.87
CA THR A 96 -19.81 7.80 -9.68
C THR A 96 -18.91 8.48 -8.66
N SER A 97 -18.47 7.76 -7.62
CA SER A 97 -17.54 8.27 -6.60
C SER A 97 -16.21 8.67 -7.25
N TYR A 98 -15.63 7.79 -8.06
CA TYR A 98 -14.35 8.05 -8.73
C TYR A 98 -14.44 9.16 -9.79
N LYS A 99 -15.55 9.24 -10.52
CA LYS A 99 -15.73 10.27 -11.55
C LYS A 99 -15.67 11.70 -10.98
N ARG A 100 -16.06 11.89 -9.72
CA ARG A 100 -16.07 13.20 -9.05
C ARG A 100 -14.69 13.65 -8.57
N ILE A 101 -13.81 12.70 -8.25
CA ILE A 101 -12.54 12.97 -7.57
C ILE A 101 -11.31 12.77 -8.47
N LEU A 102 -11.40 11.93 -9.51
CA LEU A 102 -10.28 11.58 -10.39
C LEU A 102 -10.29 12.38 -11.71
N SER A 103 -9.11 12.55 -12.30
CA SER A 103 -8.99 13.01 -13.68
C SER A 103 -9.63 12.01 -14.65
N MET A 104 -10.02 12.47 -15.84
CA MET A 104 -10.66 11.61 -16.84
C MET A 104 -9.79 10.41 -17.25
N GLU A 105 -8.47 10.58 -17.27
CA GLU A 105 -7.50 9.51 -17.54
C GLU A 105 -7.52 8.45 -16.42
N LYS A 106 -7.34 8.88 -15.16
CA LYS A 106 -7.38 7.97 -13.99
C LYS A 106 -8.75 7.27 -13.90
N TYR A 107 -9.84 7.97 -14.17
CA TYR A 107 -11.19 7.40 -14.18
C TYR A 107 -11.37 6.32 -15.26
N ARG A 108 -10.85 6.54 -16.47
CA ARG A 108 -10.85 5.51 -17.52
C ARG A 108 -10.06 4.27 -17.09
N TYR A 109 -8.95 4.46 -16.40
CA TYR A 109 -8.18 3.33 -15.90
C TYR A 109 -8.93 2.55 -14.80
N ILE A 110 -9.65 3.23 -13.90
CA ILE A 110 -10.57 2.58 -12.95
C ILE A 110 -11.65 1.76 -13.66
N LEU A 111 -12.23 2.28 -14.76
CA LEU A 111 -13.23 1.52 -15.53
C LEU A 111 -12.65 0.22 -16.06
N LEU A 112 -11.42 0.24 -16.57
CA LEU A 112 -10.71 -0.96 -17.04
C LEU A 112 -10.41 -1.91 -15.87
N LEU A 113 -9.95 -1.40 -14.74
CA LEU A 113 -9.67 -2.20 -13.55
C LEU A 113 -10.93 -2.90 -13.04
N LYS A 114 -12.06 -2.20 -12.88
CA LYS A 114 -13.32 -2.82 -12.42
C LYS A 114 -13.87 -3.88 -13.40
N GLN A 115 -13.53 -3.79 -14.69
CA GLN A 115 -13.88 -4.85 -15.64
C GLN A 115 -13.03 -6.12 -15.43
N ALA A 116 -11.76 -5.97 -15.04
CA ALA A 116 -10.83 -7.07 -14.82
C ALA A 116 -10.90 -7.68 -13.40
N ILE A 117 -11.18 -6.87 -12.39
CA ILE A 117 -11.28 -7.27 -10.98
C ILE A 117 -12.65 -7.94 -10.75
N LYS A 118 -12.64 -9.20 -10.31
CA LYS A 118 -13.86 -9.99 -10.03
C LYS A 118 -14.07 -10.29 -8.54
N GLY A 119 -13.20 -9.76 -7.68
CA GLY A 119 -13.26 -9.89 -6.24
C GLY A 119 -12.32 -8.91 -5.56
N GLU A 120 -12.32 -8.85 -4.23
CA GLU A 120 -11.55 -7.87 -3.46
C GLU A 120 -10.04 -8.11 -3.51
N PHE A 121 -9.61 -9.33 -3.86
CA PHE A 121 -8.21 -9.71 -3.95
C PHE A 121 -7.79 -9.99 -5.38
N ILE A 122 -6.66 -9.40 -5.75
CA ILE A 122 -6.00 -9.66 -7.02
C ILE A 122 -4.53 -10.03 -6.82
N ARG A 123 -3.96 -10.68 -7.83
CA ARG A 123 -2.53 -10.88 -7.99
C ARG A 123 -2.08 -10.32 -9.33
N THR A 124 -0.96 -9.61 -9.32
CA THR A 124 -0.36 -9.02 -10.52
C THR A 124 1.15 -8.87 -10.37
N ASP A 125 1.85 -8.92 -11.50
CA ASP A 125 3.25 -8.54 -11.69
C ASP A 125 3.38 -7.26 -12.53
N ASP A 126 2.25 -6.62 -12.87
CA ASP A 126 2.19 -5.42 -13.71
C ASP A 126 2.47 -4.17 -12.86
N SER A 127 3.69 -3.63 -13.00
CA SER A 127 4.13 -2.46 -12.23
C SER A 127 3.22 -1.26 -12.40
N LYS A 128 2.58 -1.08 -13.57
CA LYS A 128 1.67 0.05 -13.82
C LYS A 128 0.38 -0.08 -13.02
N VAL A 129 -0.12 -1.31 -12.86
CA VAL A 129 -1.28 -1.59 -12.00
C VAL A 129 -0.91 -1.30 -10.55
N LEU A 130 0.22 -1.83 -10.08
CA LEU A 130 0.66 -1.66 -8.70
C LEU A 130 0.90 -0.18 -8.36
N GLU A 131 1.61 0.54 -9.23
CA GLU A 131 1.86 1.98 -9.06
C GLU A 131 0.55 2.77 -9.02
N PHE A 132 -0.39 2.46 -9.93
CA PHE A 132 -1.68 3.15 -9.96
C PHE A 132 -2.48 2.93 -8.67
N LEU A 133 -2.58 1.69 -8.21
CA LEU A 133 -3.26 1.36 -6.94
C LEU A 133 -2.59 2.04 -5.76
N PHE A 134 -1.26 2.06 -5.74
CA PHE A 134 -0.49 2.70 -4.68
C PHE A 134 -0.68 4.22 -4.66
N ARG A 135 -0.70 4.87 -5.84
CA ARG A 135 -1.03 6.31 -5.97
C ARG A 135 -2.42 6.64 -5.42
N LEU A 136 -3.41 5.78 -5.66
CA LEU A 136 -4.77 5.98 -5.11
C LEU A 136 -4.81 5.88 -3.59
N SER A 137 -3.94 5.05 -2.99
CA SER A 137 -3.82 4.96 -1.54
C SER A 137 -3.12 6.18 -0.95
N LEU A 138 -2.10 6.73 -1.63
CA LEU A 138 -1.42 7.96 -1.22
C LEU A 138 -2.31 9.20 -1.25
N ASP A 139 -3.17 9.32 -2.27
CA ASP A 139 -4.08 10.45 -2.47
C ASP A 139 -5.45 10.27 -1.78
N THR A 140 -5.58 9.25 -0.93
CA THR A 140 -6.78 8.87 -0.15
C THR A 140 -8.04 8.65 -0.98
N SER A 141 -7.92 8.49 -2.30
CA SER A 141 -9.06 8.19 -3.18
C SER A 141 -9.51 6.73 -3.09
N SER A 142 -8.58 5.81 -2.81
CA SER A 142 -8.88 4.38 -2.66
C SER A 142 -7.75 3.64 -1.94
N PHE A 143 -8.09 2.99 -0.84
CA PHE A 143 -7.14 2.25 -0.03
C PHE A 143 -6.88 0.85 -0.59
N SER A 144 -5.65 0.37 -0.42
CA SER A 144 -5.21 -0.94 -0.89
C SER A 144 -4.07 -1.46 -0.04
N ASN A 145 -4.09 -2.77 0.25
CA ASN A 145 -3.00 -3.44 0.96
C ASN A 145 -2.18 -4.26 -0.03
N PHE A 146 -0.86 -4.12 0.03
CA PHE A 146 0.08 -4.73 -0.91
C PHE A 146 0.90 -5.80 -0.17
N PHE A 147 0.71 -7.06 -0.53
CA PHE A 147 1.41 -8.18 0.07
C PHE A 147 2.50 -8.64 -0.89
N PHE A 148 3.72 -8.70 -0.38
CA PHE A 148 4.95 -9.10 -1.07
C PHE A 148 5.50 -10.40 -0.48
N PRO A 149 4.98 -11.58 -0.89
CA PRO A 149 5.37 -12.87 -0.31
C PRO A 149 6.86 -13.18 -0.40
N SER A 150 7.53 -12.73 -1.47
CA SER A 150 8.95 -13.02 -1.70
C SER A 150 9.88 -12.44 -0.64
N ILE A 151 9.44 -11.38 0.05
CA ILE A 151 10.15 -10.77 1.18
C ILE A 151 9.32 -10.83 2.47
N SER A 152 8.21 -11.56 2.48
CA SER A 152 7.28 -11.68 3.62
C SER A 152 6.87 -10.33 4.22
N THR A 153 6.55 -9.36 3.36
CA THR A 153 6.21 -7.99 3.74
C THR A 153 4.80 -7.64 3.30
N VAL A 154 4.09 -6.84 4.10
CA VAL A 154 2.87 -6.15 3.68
C VAL A 154 3.05 -4.65 3.89
N ILE A 155 2.57 -3.88 2.91
CA ILE A 155 2.42 -2.43 3.00
C ILE A 155 0.93 -2.14 3.01
N ILE A 156 0.48 -1.35 3.98
CA ILE A 156 -0.93 -1.02 4.10
C ILE A 156 -1.16 0.41 3.65
N GLY A 157 -1.95 0.56 2.60
CA GLY A 157 -2.49 1.85 2.20
C GLY A 157 -3.76 2.15 2.98
N ASN A 158 -3.64 2.70 4.19
CA ASN A 158 -4.71 3.43 4.89
C ASN A 158 -4.21 3.91 6.28
N TYR A 159 -3.40 4.96 6.33
CA TYR A 159 -3.03 5.59 7.61
C TYR A 159 -2.67 7.05 7.38
N ASP A 160 -3.08 7.91 8.30
CA ASP A 160 -2.90 9.37 8.30
C ASP A 160 -1.45 9.78 7.94
N MET A 161 -1.22 10.03 6.66
CA MET A 161 0.06 10.50 6.08
C MET A 161 1.28 9.58 6.21
N SER A 162 1.12 8.37 6.76
CA SER A 162 2.18 7.36 6.87
C SER A 162 1.67 5.99 6.45
N LEU A 163 2.54 5.15 5.88
CA LEU A 163 2.17 3.83 5.38
C LEU A 163 2.74 2.74 6.28
N PRO A 164 1.91 2.01 7.05
CA PRO A 164 2.38 0.87 7.83
C PRO A 164 3.03 -0.18 6.95
N ILE A 165 4.16 -0.67 7.44
CA ILE A 165 4.93 -1.76 6.86
C ILE A 165 5.12 -2.82 7.94
N PHE A 166 4.77 -4.05 7.60
CA PHE A 166 5.00 -5.21 8.46
C PHE A 166 5.84 -6.22 7.70
N CYS A 167 6.88 -6.74 8.33
CA CYS A 167 7.70 -7.80 7.78
C CYS A 167 8.02 -8.85 8.84
N LYS A 168 8.39 -10.07 8.42
CA LYS A 168 8.62 -11.18 9.35
C LYS A 168 9.89 -11.03 10.21
N ASP A 169 10.87 -10.26 9.75
CA ASP A 169 12.18 -10.23 10.37
C ASP A 169 12.89 -8.86 10.26
N ASN A 170 13.83 -8.61 11.17
CA ASN A 170 14.57 -7.35 11.24
C ASN A 170 15.51 -7.13 10.05
N GLN A 171 16.01 -8.20 9.43
CA GLN A 171 16.91 -8.06 8.28
C GLN A 171 16.16 -7.49 7.07
N THR A 172 14.93 -7.98 6.83
CA THR A 172 14.02 -7.42 5.84
C THR A 172 13.69 -5.96 6.18
N MET A 173 13.35 -5.66 7.44
CA MET A 173 13.07 -4.27 7.83
C MET A 173 14.24 -3.33 7.53
N THR A 174 15.47 -3.72 7.88
CA THR A 174 16.67 -2.90 7.61
C THR A 174 16.92 -2.70 6.11
N ARG A 175 16.60 -3.67 5.26
CA ARG A 175 16.66 -3.47 3.81
C ARG A 175 15.62 -2.45 3.34
N LEU A 176 14.40 -2.52 3.87
CA LEU A 176 13.34 -1.57 3.55
C LEU A 176 13.67 -0.15 4.04
N GLU A 177 14.29 -0.02 5.22
CA GLU A 177 14.79 1.26 5.76
C GLU A 177 15.82 1.90 4.82
N ASN A 178 16.78 1.11 4.33
CA ASN A 178 17.76 1.60 3.37
C ASN A 178 17.09 2.04 2.06
N ILE A 179 16.10 1.30 1.57
CA ILE A 179 15.33 1.69 0.37
C ILE A 179 14.56 3.00 0.59
N ALA A 180 13.92 3.15 1.75
CA ALA A 180 13.22 4.37 2.12
C ALA A 180 14.19 5.55 2.14
N HIS A 181 15.34 5.40 2.82
CA HIS A 181 16.35 6.45 2.95
C HIS A 181 16.89 6.91 1.60
N ILE A 182 17.24 5.97 0.70
CA ILE A 182 17.71 6.30 -0.66
C ILE A 182 16.62 7.01 -1.47
N SER A 183 15.35 6.78 -1.15
CA SER A 183 14.20 7.42 -1.79
C SER A 183 13.80 8.75 -1.13
N GLY A 184 14.53 9.23 -0.12
CA GLY A 184 14.21 10.45 0.62
C GLY A 184 13.09 10.29 1.65
N LEU A 185 12.79 9.07 2.07
CA LEU A 185 11.80 8.71 3.09
C LEU A 185 12.47 8.00 4.27
N TYR A 186 11.67 7.68 5.28
CA TYR A 186 12.10 6.99 6.50
C TYR A 186 11.08 5.93 6.88
N ILE A 187 11.55 4.85 7.51
CA ILE A 187 10.67 3.92 8.22
C ILE A 187 10.87 4.16 9.72
N ARG A 188 9.81 4.60 10.40
CA ARG A 188 9.79 4.80 11.85
C ARG A 188 9.34 3.50 12.52
N ARG A 189 10.03 3.04 13.56
CA ARG A 189 9.66 1.83 14.32
C ARG A 189 8.90 2.18 15.59
#